data_AF-A0A4Y2LFI7-F1
#
_entry.id   AF-A0A4Y2LFI7-F1
#
_cell.length_a   1.000
_cell.length_b   1.000
_cell.length_c   1.000
_cell.angle_alpha   90.00
_cell.angle_beta   90.00
_cell.angle_gamma   90.00
#
_symmetry.space_group_name_H-M   'P 1'
#
loop_
_entity.id
_entity.type
_entity.pdbx_description
1 polymer ?
#
loop_
_entity_poly.entity_id
_entity_poly.type
_entity_poly.pdbx_seq_one_letter_code
_entity_poly.pdbx_strand_id
1 'polypeptide(L)'
;MFSERNPILRTACGKLVEAIGRCMLRVDLDGVVQPFEFLVFQQCSHDLILGWDFFRATDAIIDCGSGKLQIGEAASNDLYMTEVYYGVYAANDVVVPENCIRKVFALAKHHQTLEKVIITGAKDFEWDKELKVPTSIATIQSGKADIWI
;
A
#
# COMPACT_ATOMS: atom_id res chain seq x y z
N MET A 1 -5.81 -3.66 17.15
CA MET A 1 -5.86 -2.30 17.71
C MET A 1 -4.62 -1.57 17.19
N PHE A 2 -4.77 -0.69 16.20
CA PHE A 2 -3.65 0.01 15.60
C PHE A 2 -3.13 1.08 16.58
N SER A 3 -1.81 1.17 16.76
CA SER A 3 -1.21 2.23 17.58
C SER A 3 -1.42 3.57 16.89
N GLU A 4 -2.05 4.53 17.59
CA GLU A 4 -2.27 5.89 17.07
C GLU A 4 -0.96 6.62 16.73
N ARG A 5 0.17 6.20 17.33
CA ARG A 5 1.49 6.73 16.99
C ARG A 5 2.15 5.89 15.92
N ASN A 6 2.67 6.57 14.90
CA ASN A 6 3.53 5.95 13.90
C ASN A 6 4.83 5.48 14.56
N PRO A 7 5.40 4.34 14.14
CA PRO A 7 6.62 3.83 14.73
C PRO A 7 7.81 4.69 14.30
N ILE A 8 8.82 4.73 15.18
CA ILE A 8 10.15 5.26 14.87
C ILE A 8 11.06 4.06 14.61
N LEU A 9 11.62 3.99 13.40
CA LEU A 9 12.55 2.95 12.99
C LEU A 9 13.98 3.44 13.10
N ARG A 10 14.90 2.52 13.38
CA ARG A 10 16.34 2.76 13.28
C ARG A 10 16.85 2.21 11.96
N THR A 11 17.47 3.05 11.14
CA THR A 11 18.05 2.66 9.85
C THR A 11 19.41 2.00 10.03
N ALA A 12 19.94 1.39 8.96
CA ALA A 12 21.28 0.80 8.94
C ALA A 12 22.39 1.81 9.29
N CYS A 13 22.23 3.10 8.98
CA CYS A 13 23.18 4.15 9.36
C CYS A 13 22.97 4.68 10.79
N GLY A 14 22.06 4.07 11.56
CA GLY A 14 21.78 4.44 12.95
C GLY A 14 20.83 5.64 13.10
N LYS A 15 20.38 6.26 12.00
CA LYS A 15 19.41 7.37 12.02
C LYS A 15 18.04 6.86 12.46
N LEU A 16 17.36 7.65 13.28
CA LEU A 16 15.95 7.42 13.62
C LEU A 16 15.06 8.10 12.57
N VAL A 17 14.08 7.35 12.07
CA VAL A 17 13.12 7.82 11.07
C VAL A 17 11.71 7.45 11.54
N GLU A 18 10.86 8.45 11.68
CA GLU A 18 9.45 8.26 12.00
C GLU A 18 8.65 8.03 10.71
N ALA A 19 7.76 7.04 10.72
CA ALA A 19 6.82 6.88 9.62
C ALA A 19 5.83 8.07 9.61
N ILE A 20 5.51 8.59 8.43
CA ILE A 20 4.54 9.68 8.27
C ILE A 20 3.10 9.17 8.25
N GLY A 21 2.91 7.87 8.10
CA GLY A 21 1.60 7.24 8.12
C GLY A 21 1.66 5.74 7.91
N ARG A 22 0.47 5.17 7.77
CA ARG A 22 0.24 3.77 7.42
C ARG A 22 -0.78 3.72 6.28
N CYS A 23 -0.65 2.73 5.40
CA CYS A 23 -1.64 2.43 4.39
C CYS A 23 -1.85 0.92 4.28
N MET A 24 -3.02 0.51 3.77
CA MET A 24 -3.36 -0.90 3.61
C MET A 24 -3.35 -1.25 2.12
N LEU A 25 -2.23 -1.72 1.59
CA LEU A 25 -2.13 -2.08 0.18
C LEU A 25 -2.69 -3.48 -0.04
N ARG A 26 -3.38 -3.66 -1.17
CA ARG A 26 -3.83 -4.98 -1.63
C ARG A 26 -2.77 -5.51 -2.57
N VAL A 27 -2.08 -6.55 -2.12
CA VAL A 27 -0.96 -7.16 -2.82
C VAL A 27 -1.50 -8.38 -3.56
N ASP A 28 -1.23 -8.43 -4.86
CA ASP A 28 -1.48 -9.61 -5.69
C ASP A 28 -0.30 -10.58 -5.52
N LEU A 29 -0.60 -11.79 -5.05
CA LEU A 29 0.32 -12.90 -4.88
C LEU A 29 -0.12 -14.02 -5.84
N ASP A 30 0.43 -14.01 -7.05
CA ASP A 30 0.12 -14.98 -8.12
C ASP A 30 -1.40 -15.18 -8.36
N GLY A 31 -2.15 -14.08 -8.44
CA GLY A 31 -3.60 -14.06 -8.64
C GLY A 31 -4.41 -14.06 -7.34
N VAL A 32 -3.78 -14.24 -6.17
CA VAL A 32 -4.44 -14.16 -4.86
C VAL A 32 -4.19 -12.80 -4.23
N VAL A 33 -5.23 -11.97 -4.17
CA VAL A 33 -5.11 -10.60 -3.65
C VAL A 33 -5.36 -10.54 -2.15
N GLN A 34 -4.32 -10.18 -1.37
CA GLN A 34 -4.38 -10.08 0.09
C GLN A 34 -4.03 -8.67 0.60
N PRO A 35 -4.67 -8.18 1.66
CA PRO A 35 -4.35 -6.88 2.25
C PRO A 35 -3.14 -6.96 3.20
N PHE A 36 -2.20 -6.03 3.04
CA PHE A 36 -1.04 -5.84 3.92
C PHE A 36 -0.95 -4.37 4.39
N GLU A 37 -0.58 -4.17 5.65
CA GLU A 37 -0.28 -2.84 6.16
C GLU A 37 1.16 -2.45 5.82
N PHE A 38 1.35 -1.25 5.30
CA PHE A 38 2.64 -0.65 5.00
C PHE A 38 2.85 0.63 5.79
N LEU A 39 4.08 0.83 6.25
CA LEU A 39 4.54 2.09 6.78
C LEU A 39 4.92 3.02 5.64
N VAL A 40 4.47 4.27 5.72
CA VAL A 40 4.79 5.29 4.73
C VAL A 40 5.89 6.20 5.26
N PHE A 41 6.92 6.45 4.45
CA PHE A 41 8.02 7.34 4.78
C PHE A 41 8.12 8.46 3.76
N GLN A 42 8.42 9.68 4.22
CA GLN A 42 8.61 10.85 3.35
C GLN A 42 9.75 10.64 2.34
N GLN A 43 10.79 9.93 2.77
CA GLN A 43 11.96 9.59 1.98
C GLN A 43 12.34 8.15 2.29
N CYS A 44 12.39 7.32 1.26
CA CYS A 44 12.88 5.96 1.30
C CYS A 44 13.80 5.76 0.10
N SER A 45 14.85 4.95 0.25
CA SER A 45 15.76 4.66 -0.86
C SER A 45 15.16 3.68 -1.88
N HIS A 46 14.03 3.08 -1.55
CA HIS A 46 13.28 2.14 -2.39
C HIS A 46 11.81 2.53 -2.33
N ASP A 47 11.09 2.31 -3.43
CA ASP A 47 9.66 2.60 -3.50
C ASP A 47 8.84 1.66 -2.60
N LEU A 48 9.30 0.41 -2.42
CA LEU A 48 8.67 -0.61 -1.61
C LEU A 48 9.72 -1.43 -0.85
N ILE A 49 9.44 -1.76 0.40
CA ILE A 49 10.23 -2.70 1.20
C ILE A 49 9.27 -3.75 1.77
N LEU A 50 9.52 -5.01 1.45
CA LEU A 50 8.81 -6.13 2.08
C LEU A 50 9.53 -6.52 3.37
N GLY A 51 8.80 -6.46 4.48
CA GLY A 51 9.31 -6.78 5.80
C GLY A 51 9.24 -8.27 6.14
N TRP A 52 9.82 -8.61 7.29
CA TRP A 52 9.75 -9.96 7.84
C TRP A 52 8.33 -10.38 8.29
N ASP A 53 7.47 -9.39 8.54
CA ASP A 53 6.03 -9.59 8.72
C ASP A 53 5.35 -10.09 7.46
N PHE A 54 5.63 -9.50 6.30
CA PHE A 54 5.15 -9.99 5.01
C PHE A 54 5.63 -11.42 4.74
N PHE A 55 6.95 -11.66 4.80
CA PHE A 55 7.50 -12.99 4.51
C PHE A 55 6.96 -14.11 5.41
N ARG A 56 6.72 -13.81 6.70
CA ARG A 56 6.10 -14.78 7.61
C ARG A 56 4.62 -15.00 7.33
N ALA A 57 3.90 -13.99 6.88
CA ALA A 57 2.47 -14.10 6.59
C ALA A 57 2.20 -14.87 5.28
N THR A 58 3.18 -14.90 4.37
CA THR A 58 3.06 -15.52 3.06
C THR A 58 3.86 -16.83 2.92
N ASP A 59 4.40 -17.35 4.03
CA ASP A 59 5.30 -18.52 4.04
C ASP A 59 6.38 -18.46 2.95
N ALA A 60 6.98 -17.28 2.77
CA ALA A 60 7.86 -17.01 1.64
C ALA A 60 9.19 -17.77 1.75
N ILE A 61 9.66 -18.30 0.62
CA ILE A 61 10.98 -18.90 0.46
C ILE A 61 11.85 -17.98 -0.38
N ILE A 62 12.94 -17.49 0.22
CA ILE A 62 13.96 -16.70 -0.47
C ILE A 62 15.06 -17.68 -0.95
N ASP A 63 14.99 -18.09 -2.22
CA ASP A 63 15.99 -18.93 -2.85
C ASP A 63 17.12 -18.06 -3.43
N CYS A 64 18.16 -17.85 -2.61
CA CYS A 64 19.36 -17.12 -3.02
C CYS A 64 20.18 -17.83 -4.11
N GLY A 65 20.00 -19.13 -4.31
CA GLY A 65 20.73 -19.89 -5.33
C GLY A 65 20.20 -19.64 -6.74
N SER A 66 18.87 -19.56 -6.87
CA SER A 66 18.20 -19.21 -8.13
C SER A 66 17.84 -17.73 -8.26
N GLY A 67 17.98 -16.96 -7.18
CA GLY A 67 17.62 -15.54 -7.14
C GLY A 67 16.10 -15.31 -7.15
N LYS A 68 15.32 -16.26 -6.62
CA LYS A 68 13.85 -16.23 -6.66
C LYS A 68 13.23 -16.05 -5.29
N LEU A 69 12.11 -15.35 -5.25
CA LEU A 69 11.22 -15.29 -4.11
C LEU A 69 10.00 -16.14 -4.44
N GLN A 70 9.79 -17.23 -3.71
CA GLN A 70 8.57 -18.04 -3.85
C GLN A 70 7.63 -17.67 -2.71
N ILE A 71 6.38 -17.41 -3.04
CA ILE A 71 5.32 -17.17 -2.07
C ILE A 71 4.57 -18.49 -1.86
N GLY A 72 4.33 -18.88 -0.61
CA GLY A 72 3.51 -20.05 -0.30
C GLY A 72 2.06 -19.87 -0.78
N GLU A 73 1.25 -20.92 -0.67
CA GLU A 73 -0.18 -20.83 -0.96
C GLU A 73 -0.82 -19.81 -0.01
N ALA A 74 -1.08 -18.62 -0.53
CA ALA A 74 -1.84 -17.60 0.15
C ALA A 74 -3.25 -18.16 0.39
N ALA A 75 -3.63 -18.34 1.66
CA ALA A 75 -5.01 -18.71 1.98
C ALA A 75 -5.94 -17.69 1.32
N SER A 76 -6.79 -18.16 0.40
CA SER A 76 -7.77 -17.31 -0.26
C SER A 76 -8.79 -16.89 0.80
N ASN A 77 -8.68 -15.66 1.29
CA ASN A 77 -9.86 -15.02 1.84
C ASN A 77 -10.72 -14.66 0.62
N ASP A 78 -11.91 -15.25 0.52
CA ASP A 78 -12.92 -14.95 -0.50
C ASP A 78 -13.40 -13.49 -0.36
N LEU A 79 -12.52 -12.55 -0.64
CA LEU A 79 -12.84 -11.15 -0.79
C LEU A 79 -13.28 -10.99 -2.25
N TYR A 80 -14.58 -11.14 -2.47
CA TYR A 80 -15.20 -10.77 -3.74
C TYR A 80 -14.85 -9.32 -4.07
N MET A 81 -14.09 -9.15 -5.13
CA MET A 81 -13.68 -7.85 -5.65
C MET A 81 -14.63 -7.43 -6.75
N THR A 82 -15.40 -6.39 -6.48
CA THR A 82 -16.08 -5.64 -7.53
C THR A 82 -15.15 -4.52 -7.96
N GLU A 83 -14.62 -4.59 -9.17
CA GLU A 83 -13.96 -3.43 -9.77
C GLU A 83 -15.00 -2.34 -10.01
N VAL A 84 -14.78 -1.18 -9.37
CA VAL A 84 -15.62 0.01 -9.56
C VAL A 84 -14.70 1.15 -9.96
N TYR A 85 -14.93 1.72 -11.14
CA TYR A 85 -14.25 2.94 -11.56
C TYR A 85 -14.78 4.12 -10.75
N TYR A 86 -13.94 4.63 -9.86
CA TYR A 86 -14.31 5.71 -8.97
C TYR A 86 -13.44 6.94 -9.20
N GLY A 87 -14.08 8.08 -9.45
CA GLY A 87 -13.39 9.36 -9.64
C GLY A 87 -13.17 10.08 -8.32
N VAL A 88 -11.92 10.33 -7.96
CA VAL A 88 -11.51 11.21 -6.86
C VAL A 88 -10.82 12.46 -7.40
N TYR A 89 -10.96 13.58 -6.71
CA TYR A 89 -10.27 14.84 -7.04
C TYR A 89 -9.67 15.46 -5.78
N ALA A 90 -8.53 16.12 -5.92
CA ALA A 90 -7.91 16.82 -4.81
C ALA A 90 -8.85 17.93 -4.31
N ALA A 91 -9.00 18.04 -2.99
CA ALA A 91 -9.88 19.05 -2.39
C ALA A 91 -9.31 20.48 -2.52
N ASN A 92 -8.00 20.59 -2.69
CA ASN A 92 -7.25 21.82 -2.87
C ASN A 92 -6.17 21.61 -3.94
N ASP A 93 -5.62 22.70 -4.48
CA ASP A 93 -4.44 22.63 -5.33
C ASP A 93 -3.25 22.10 -4.51
N VAL A 94 -2.64 21.01 -5.01
CA VAL A 94 -1.48 20.38 -4.38
C VAL A 94 -0.37 20.22 -5.39
N VAL A 95 0.80 20.76 -5.05
CA VAL A 95 2.05 20.48 -5.77
C VAL A 95 2.65 19.20 -5.18
N VAL A 96 2.84 18.20 -6.02
CA VAL A 96 3.54 16.95 -5.69
C VAL A 96 4.91 16.99 -6.38
N PRO A 97 6.01 17.18 -5.64
CA PRO A 97 7.35 17.10 -6.20
C PRO A 97 7.62 15.70 -6.79
N GLU A 98 8.55 15.62 -7.73
CA GLU A 98 9.01 14.34 -8.27
C GLU A 98 9.56 13.44 -7.16
N ASN A 99 9.27 12.14 -7.25
CA ASN A 99 9.76 11.09 -6.34
C ASN A 99 9.47 11.36 -4.85
N CYS A 100 8.33 12.00 -4.56
CA CYS A 100 7.90 12.32 -3.22
C CYS A 100 6.58 11.63 -2.90
N ILE A 101 6.54 10.87 -1.81
CA ILE A 101 5.27 10.40 -1.28
C ILE A 101 4.57 11.55 -0.56
N ARG A 102 3.29 11.79 -0.87
CA ARG A 102 2.49 12.83 -0.23
C ARG A 102 1.08 12.34 0.10
N LYS A 103 0.63 12.72 1.30
CA LYS A 103 -0.78 12.59 1.70
C LYS A 103 -1.59 13.74 1.09
N VAL A 104 -2.56 13.42 0.24
CA VAL A 104 -3.46 14.39 -0.40
C VAL A 104 -4.87 14.19 0.10
N PHE A 105 -5.49 15.26 0.59
CA PHE A 105 -6.91 15.25 0.92
C PHE A 105 -7.72 15.38 -0.37
N ALA A 106 -8.62 14.44 -0.61
CA ALA A 106 -9.41 14.33 -1.81
C ALA A 106 -10.90 14.12 -1.50
N LEU A 107 -11.74 14.37 -2.50
CA LEU A 107 -13.19 14.25 -2.43
C LEU A 107 -13.70 13.26 -3.48
N ALA A 108 -14.71 12.50 -3.10
CA ALA A 108 -15.44 11.58 -3.95
C ALA A 108 -16.47 12.33 -4.82
N LYS A 109 -16.63 11.95 -6.11
CA LYS A 109 -17.68 12.52 -6.98
C LYS A 109 -19.11 12.11 -6.61
N HIS A 110 -19.32 10.99 -5.90
CA HIS A 110 -20.67 10.47 -5.60
C HIS A 110 -20.94 10.32 -4.09
N HIS A 111 -22.13 10.78 -3.67
CA HIS A 111 -22.74 10.58 -2.34
C HIS A 111 -23.23 9.14 -2.13
N GLN A 112 -22.39 8.14 -2.37
CA GLN A 112 -22.65 6.84 -1.76
C GLN A 112 -22.00 6.85 -0.39
N THR A 113 -22.79 6.57 0.64
CA THR A 113 -22.40 6.41 2.04
C THR A 113 -21.53 5.15 2.17
N LEU A 114 -20.36 5.18 1.54
CA LEU A 114 -19.42 4.10 1.60
C LEU A 114 -18.72 4.20 2.95
N GLU A 115 -18.90 3.18 3.80
CA GLU A 115 -18.36 3.15 5.16
C GLU A 115 -16.83 3.20 5.14
N LYS A 116 -16.20 2.50 4.19
CA LYS A 116 -14.76 2.59 3.88
C LYS A 116 -14.46 1.90 2.54
N VAL A 117 -13.79 2.58 1.61
CA VAL A 117 -13.31 1.96 0.35
C VAL A 117 -11.82 2.19 0.17
N ILE A 118 -11.12 1.14 -0.26
CA ILE A 118 -9.74 1.22 -0.74
C ILE A 118 -9.79 1.34 -2.27
N ILE A 119 -9.26 2.44 -2.80
CA ILE A 119 -9.03 2.62 -4.23
C ILE A 119 -7.56 2.43 -4.49
N THR A 120 -7.22 1.60 -5.45
CA THR A 120 -5.85 1.37 -5.92
C THR A 120 -5.63 2.10 -7.22
N GLY A 121 -4.43 2.67 -7.39
CA GLY A 121 -4.03 3.27 -8.67
C GLY A 121 -4.02 2.25 -9.80
N ALA A 122 -4.12 2.73 -11.04
CA ALA A 122 -4.12 1.86 -12.23
C ALA A 122 -2.72 1.32 -12.60
N LYS A 123 -1.69 1.64 -11.82
CA LYS A 123 -0.32 1.20 -12.02
C LYS A 123 0.14 0.41 -10.80
N ASP A 124 0.80 -0.71 -11.06
CA ASP A 124 1.40 -1.56 -10.04
C ASP A 124 2.92 -1.57 -10.15
N PHE A 125 3.58 -1.77 -9.02
CA PHE A 125 4.92 -2.35 -8.97
C PHE A 125 4.80 -3.83 -9.22
N GLU A 126 5.42 -4.34 -10.28
CA GLU A 126 5.43 -5.76 -10.61
C GLU A 126 6.81 -6.35 -10.37
N TRP A 127 6.88 -7.46 -9.63
CA TRP A 127 8.08 -8.28 -9.47
C TRP A 127 7.86 -9.66 -10.06
N ASP A 128 8.62 -10.01 -11.09
CA ASP A 128 8.62 -11.31 -11.79
C ASP A 128 7.23 -11.89 -12.14
N LYS A 129 6.20 -11.03 -12.24
CA LYS A 129 4.77 -11.36 -12.43
C LYS A 129 4.07 -12.05 -11.25
N GLU A 130 4.82 -12.54 -10.27
CA GLU A 130 4.29 -13.25 -9.10
C GLU A 130 3.80 -12.30 -8.00
N LEU A 131 4.32 -11.06 -7.98
CA LEU A 131 3.96 -10.06 -6.99
C LEU A 131 3.57 -8.74 -7.66
N LYS A 132 2.37 -8.24 -7.36
CA LYS A 132 1.95 -6.90 -7.77
C LYS A 132 1.49 -6.06 -6.60
N VAL A 133 1.95 -4.81 -6.55
CA VAL A 133 1.61 -3.86 -5.49
C VAL A 133 1.17 -2.54 -6.10
N PRO A 134 -0.05 -2.05 -5.82
CA PRO A 134 -0.52 -0.76 -6.31
C PRO A 134 0.40 0.39 -5.91
N THR A 135 0.71 1.24 -6.89
CA THR A 135 1.61 2.40 -6.71
C THR A 135 0.97 3.56 -5.93
N SER A 136 -0.36 3.61 -5.88
CA SER A 136 -1.09 4.61 -5.09
C SER A 136 -2.32 3.99 -4.47
N ILE A 137 -2.72 4.57 -3.34
CA ILE A 137 -3.89 4.13 -2.58
C ILE A 137 -4.66 5.30 -2.00
N ALA A 138 -5.99 5.25 -2.13
CA ALA A 138 -6.89 6.14 -1.43
C ALA A 138 -7.80 5.35 -0.48
N THR A 139 -7.98 5.86 0.75
CA THR A 139 -9.06 5.40 1.62
C THR A 139 -10.16 6.45 1.61
N ILE A 140 -11.35 6.10 1.10
CA ILE A 140 -12.54 6.97 1.17
C ILE A 140 -13.33 6.62 2.43
N GLN A 141 -13.65 7.64 3.22
CA GLN A 141 -14.59 7.56 4.33
C GLN A 141 -15.52 8.79 4.30
N SER A 142 -16.83 8.54 4.20
CA SER A 142 -17.85 9.61 4.18
C SER A 142 -17.61 10.68 3.10
N GLY A 143 -17.17 10.27 1.91
CA GLY A 143 -16.91 11.15 0.77
C GLY A 143 -15.60 11.95 0.83
N LYS A 144 -14.86 11.84 1.93
CA LYS A 144 -13.51 12.39 2.11
C LYS A 144 -12.50 11.28 1.92
N ALA A 145 -11.38 11.57 1.30
CA ALA A 145 -10.36 10.58 1.02
C ALA A 145 -8.98 11.11 1.38
N ASP A 146 -8.16 10.23 1.94
CA ASP A 146 -6.72 10.44 2.06
C ASP A 146 -6.04 9.58 1.00
N ILE A 147 -5.31 10.22 0.09
CA ILE A 147 -4.57 9.55 -0.98
C ILE A 147 -3.07 9.60 -0.66
N TRP A 148 -2.42 8.45 -0.70
CA TRP A 148 -0.96 8.35 -0.77
C TRP A 148 -0.58 8.21 -2.25
N ILE A 149 0.12 9.22 -2.75
CA ILE A 149 0.67 9.32 -4.11
C ILE A 149 2.18 9.43 -3.98
#